data_AF-A0A9D6JEF8-F1
#
_entry.id   AF-A0A9D6JEF8-F1
#
_cell.length_a   1.000
_cell.length_b   1.000
_cell.length_c   1.000
_cell.angle_alpha   90.00
_cell.angle_beta   90.00
_cell.angle_gamma   90.00
#
_symmetry.space_group_name_H-M   'P 1'
#
loop_
_entity.id
_entity.type
_entity.pdbx_description
1 polymer ?
#
loop_
_entity_poly.entity_id
_entity_poly.type
_entity_poly.pdbx_seq_one_letter_code
_entity_poly.pdbx_strand_id
1 'polypeptide(L)' 'LMRDYAAKLPQVLVARDQLPYALPEMSTHDNQKVREIFRTHFQEVLDEKYTPEEGMKKAQAEMEKVLAPYQK' A
#
# COMPACT_ATOMS: atom_id res chain seq x y z
N LEU A 1 -0.99 -28.08 -20.34
CA LEU A 1 -0.51 -28.15 -18.93
C LEU A 1 -1.03 -26.99 -18.08
N MET A 2 -0.47 -25.77 -18.13
CA MET A 2 -0.94 -24.66 -17.27
C MET A 2 -2.34 -24.14 -17.60
N ARG A 3 -2.74 -24.11 -18.89
CA ARG A 3 -4.10 -23.72 -19.30
C ARG A 3 -5.16 -24.72 -18.80
N ASP A 4 -4.90 -26.01 -18.94
CA ASP A 4 -5.80 -27.08 -18.47
C ASP A 4 -5.90 -27.10 -16.95
N TYR A 5 -4.80 -26.79 -16.25
CA TYR A 5 -4.78 -26.65 -14.80
C TYR A 5 -5.64 -25.46 -14.35
N ALA A 6 -5.50 -24.30 -15.01
CA ALA A 6 -6.34 -23.14 -14.73
C ALA A 6 -7.82 -23.37 -15.03
N ALA A 7 -8.16 -24.19 -16.03
CA ALA A 7 -9.55 -24.56 -16.30
C ALA A 7 -10.17 -25.40 -15.17
N LYS A 8 -9.37 -26.26 -14.51
CA LYS A 8 -9.79 -27.09 -13.37
C LYS A 8 -9.78 -26.35 -12.04
N LEU A 9 -8.93 -25.33 -11.90
CA LEU A 9 -8.79 -24.52 -10.69
C LEU A 9 -8.72 -23.02 -11.05
N PRO A 10 -9.85 -22.37 -11.38
CA PRO A 10 -9.86 -20.99 -11.86
C PRO A 10 -9.26 -19.96 -10.90
N GLN A 11 -9.22 -20.25 -9.59
CA GLN A 11 -8.67 -19.36 -8.56
C GLN A 11 -7.19 -19.03 -8.76
N VAL A 12 -6.43 -19.87 -9.47
CA VAL A 12 -5.02 -19.61 -9.80
C VAL A 12 -4.83 -18.43 -10.75
N LEU A 13 -5.91 -17.99 -11.39
CA LEU A 13 -5.90 -16.84 -12.30
C LEU A 13 -6.04 -15.51 -11.57
N VAL A 14 -6.53 -15.49 -10.33
CA VAL A 14 -6.86 -14.24 -9.60
C VAL A 14 -5.68 -13.28 -9.53
N ALA A 15 -4.52 -13.75 -9.08
CA ALA A 15 -3.33 -12.90 -8.97
C ALA A 15 -2.87 -12.38 -10.34
N ARG A 16 -2.89 -13.23 -11.37
CA ARG A 16 -2.54 -12.86 -12.75
C ARG A 16 -3.50 -11.79 -13.29
N ASP A 17 -4.79 -11.97 -13.08
CA ASP A 17 -5.84 -11.10 -13.61
C ASP A 17 -5.89 -9.75 -12.88
N GLN A 18 -5.28 -9.67 -11.69
CA GLN A 18 -5.06 -8.42 -10.96
C GLN A 18 -3.82 -7.65 -11.42
N LEU A 19 -2.86 -8.28 -12.13
CA LEU A 19 -1.62 -7.62 -12.57
C LEU A 19 -1.84 -6.33 -13.38
N PRO A 20 -2.85 -6.20 -14.27
CA PRO A 20 -3.11 -4.95 -14.98
C PRO A 20 -3.48 -3.76 -14.07
N TYR A 21 -3.93 -4.04 -12.84
CA TYR A 21 -4.29 -3.03 -11.84
C TYR A 21 -3.25 -2.88 -10.73
N ALA A 22 -2.26 -3.77 -10.70
CA ALA A 22 -1.20 -3.75 -9.70
C ALA A 22 -0.18 -2.66 -10.02
N LEU A 23 0.38 -2.07 -8.97
CA LEU A 23 1.52 -1.15 -9.05
C LEU A 23 2.73 -1.80 -8.39
N PRO A 24 3.96 -1.35 -8.72
CA PRO A 24 5.15 -1.74 -7.98
C PRO A 24 4.94 -1.53 -6.48
N GLU A 25 5.50 -2.43 -5.68
CA GLU A 25 5.44 -2.32 -4.24
C GLU A 25 6.05 -0.98 -3.78
N MET A 26 5.38 -0.33 -2.82
CA MET A 26 5.88 0.90 -2.20
C MET A 26 7.25 0.63 -1.56
N SER A 27 8.29 1.16 -2.18
CA SER A 27 9.68 1.05 -1.76
C SER A 27 10.26 2.44 -1.51
N THR A 28 10.77 2.64 -0.30
CA THR A 28 11.31 3.92 0.17
C THR A 28 12.52 3.66 1.07
N HIS A 29 13.35 4.68 1.30
CA HIS A 29 14.25 4.66 2.45
C HIS A 29 13.43 4.52 3.74
N ASP A 30 13.98 3.81 4.73
CA ASP A 30 13.30 3.47 5.99
C ASP A 30 11.88 2.91 5.82
N ASN A 31 11.69 2.02 4.83
CA ASN A 31 10.38 1.52 4.41
C ASN A 31 9.47 1.02 5.54
N GLN A 32 10.04 0.31 6.53
CA GLN A 32 9.28 -0.16 7.69
C GLN A 32 8.65 1.00 8.48
N LYS A 33 9.41 2.08 8.69
CA LYS A 33 8.93 3.27 9.42
C LYS A 33 7.87 4.02 8.63
N VAL A 34 8.07 4.17 7.33
CA VAL A 34 7.08 4.79 6.42
C VAL A 34 5.77 3.99 6.42
N ARG A 35 5.83 2.66 6.33
CA ARG A 35 4.66 1.78 6.42
C ARG A 35 3.94 1.89 7.75
N GLU A 36 4.67 1.99 8.85
CA GLU A 36 4.08 2.09 10.18
C GLU A 36 3.32 3.41 10.36
N ILE A 37 3.86 4.52 9.87
CA ILE A 37 3.17 5.82 9.85
C ILE A 37 1.88 5.72 9.03
N PHE A 38 1.96 5.21 7.81
CA PHE A 38 0.79 5.02 6.96
C PHE A 38 -0.28 4.15 7.64
N ARG A 39 0.11 3.00 8.18
CA ARG A 39 -0.77 2.05 8.88
C ARG A 39 -1.47 2.71 10.08
N THR A 40 -0.73 3.50 10.86
CA THR A 40 -1.26 4.19 12.04
C THR A 40 -2.33 5.19 11.64
N HIS A 41 -2.02 6.14 10.76
CA HIS A 41 -3.00 7.15 10.31
C HIS A 41 -4.18 6.53 9.56
N PHE A 42 -3.97 5.46 8.81
CA PHE A 42 -5.05 4.71 8.17
C PHE A 42 -6.00 4.10 9.20
N GLN A 43 -5.48 3.48 10.27
CA GLN A 43 -6.31 2.99 11.37
C GLN A 43 -7.08 4.14 12.05
N GLU A 44 -6.44 5.30 12.26
CA GLU A 44 -7.11 6.45 12.88
C GLU A 44 -8.27 7.00 12.02
N VAL A 45 -8.18 6.91 10.70
CA VAL A 45 -9.29 7.21 9.78
C VAL A 45 -10.42 6.19 9.93
N LEU A 46 -10.11 4.89 10.05
CA LEU A 46 -11.11 3.85 10.27
C LEU A 46 -11.80 3.99 11.65
N ASP A 47 -11.08 4.51 12.64
CA ASP A 47 -11.59 4.83 13.98
C ASP A 47 -12.34 6.18 14.01
N GLU A 48 -12.57 6.81 12.86
CA GLU A 48 -13.29 8.08 12.70
C GLU A 48 -12.68 9.27 13.47
N LYS A 49 -11.38 9.22 13.81
CA LYS A 49 -10.67 10.34 14.46
C LYS A 49 -10.45 11.52 13.53
N TYR A 50 -10.36 11.25 12.22
CA TYR A 50 -10.19 12.23 11.16
C TYR A 50 -11.03 11.84 9.95
N THR A 51 -11.37 12.82 9.10
CA THR A 51 -11.86 12.49 7.76
C THR A 51 -10.76 11.76 6.96
N PRO A 52 -11.12 10.95 5.94
CA PRO A 52 -10.13 10.29 5.09
C PRO A 52 -9.12 11.25 4.47
N GLU A 53 -9.56 12.43 4.02
CA GLU A 53 -8.67 13.43 3.43
C GLU A 53 -7.68 13.99 4.46
N GLU A 54 -8.14 14.36 5.65
CA GLU A 54 -7.28 14.91 6.70
C GLU A 54 -6.28 13.88 7.22
N GLY A 55 -6.72 12.65 7.49
CA GLY A 55 -5.85 11.59 7.99
C GLY A 55 -4.76 11.21 6.97
N MET A 56 -5.11 11.13 5.69
CA MET A 56 -4.12 10.82 4.64
C MET A 56 -3.14 11.99 4.41
N LYS A 57 -3.58 13.25 4.52
CA LYS A 57 -2.67 14.42 4.50
C LYS A 57 -1.69 14.40 5.67
N LYS A 58 -2.14 14.02 6.87
CA LYS A 58 -1.27 13.88 8.05
C LYS A 58 -0.24 12.77 7.85
N ALA A 59 -0.68 11.60 7.36
CA ALA A 59 0.21 10.48 7.02
C ALA A 59 1.31 10.94 6.05
N GLN A 60 0.93 11.59 4.94
CA GLN A 60 1.86 12.09 3.93
C GLN A 60 2.91 13.04 4.55
N ALA A 61 2.48 14.05 5.29
CA ALA A 61 3.38 15.03 5.89
C ALA A 61 4.37 14.41 6.90
N GLU A 62 3.96 13.37 7.62
CA GLU A 62 4.84 12.66 8.55
C GLU A 62 5.82 11.74 7.84
N MET A 63 5.38 11.01 6.80
CA MET A 63 6.27 10.21 5.96
C MET A 63 7.31 11.07 5.25
N GLU A 64 6.93 12.24 4.73
CA GLU A 64 7.85 13.20 4.10
C GLU A 64 8.93 13.68 5.07
N LYS A 65 8.59 13.94 6.34
CA LYS A 65 9.59 14.29 7.36
C LYS A 65 10.60 13.18 7.60
N VAL A 66 10.15 11.92 7.63
CA VAL A 66 11.04 10.76 7.75
C VAL A 66 11.94 10.63 6.53
N LEU A 67 11.43 10.92 5.34
CA LEU A 67 12.15 10.76 4.08
C LEU A 67 13.07 11.95 3.73
N ALA A 68 12.85 13.12 4.32
CA ALA A 68 13.60 14.34 4.04
C ALA A 68 15.15 14.18 4.03
N PRO A 69 15.79 13.40 4.94
CA PRO A 69 17.24 13.18 4.91
C PRO A 69 17.78 12.48 3.65
N TYR A 70 16.90 11.80 2.90
CA TYR A 70 17.25 10.98 1.73
C TYR A 70 16.93 11.66 0.40
N GLN A 71 16.31 12.84 0.39
CA GLN A 71 15.89 13.56 -0.82
C GLN A 71 16.96 14.52 -1.38
N LYS A 72 18.21 14.04 -1.53
CA LYS A 72 19.33 14.84 -2.05
C LYS A 72 19.35 14.92 -3.58
#